data_AF-A0A9D8MPR4-F1
#
_entry.id   AF-A0A9D8MPR4-F1
#
_cell.length_a   1.000
_cell.length_b   1.000
_cell.length_c   1.000
_cell.angle_alpha   90.00
_cell.angle_beta   90.00
_cell.angle_gamma   90.00
#
_symmetry.space_group_name_H-M   'P 1'
#
loop_
_entity.id
_entity.type
_entity.pdbx_description
1 polymer ?
#
loop_
_entity_poly.entity_id
_entity_poly.type
_entity_poly.pdbx_seq_one_letter_code
_entity_poly.pdbx_strand_id
1 'polypeptide(L)'
;MLCQICKKNPATVHVQEIVNGEKRIMHFCAECAEKKSMLEPFLKGMTLAGLLQKISEMEKEGADEPGKPENPPPDSGEDTAQKTVCPDCSWSLEQLKKTGRMGCPSCYAVFLPYLRKELAGVHRGLHFCGRDPEREGGARKKTGQAPDSAARIRERIATLKKDMAESIRREEYELAADLRDQIGALERSLSEKERA
;
A
#
# COMPACT_ATOMS: atom_id res chain seq x y z
N MET A 1 -38.19 -3.16 1.28
CA MET A 1 -38.16 -3.67 -0.11
C MET A 1 -37.78 -5.14 -0.11
N LEU A 2 -38.34 -5.95 -1.00
CA LEU A 2 -38.03 -7.39 -1.10
C LEU A 2 -36.79 -7.62 -1.97
N CYS A 3 -36.09 -8.73 -1.73
CA CYS A 3 -34.98 -9.19 -2.53
C CYS A 3 -35.39 -9.32 -4.01
N GLN A 4 -34.61 -8.73 -4.91
CA GLN A 4 -34.89 -8.76 -6.36
C GLN A 4 -34.75 -10.17 -6.97
N ILE A 5 -34.04 -11.08 -6.29
CA ILE A 5 -33.80 -12.45 -6.76
C ILE A 5 -34.92 -13.38 -6.29
N CYS A 6 -35.08 -13.56 -4.97
CA CYS A 6 -36.04 -14.54 -4.46
C CYS A 6 -37.45 -13.96 -4.27
N LYS A 7 -37.60 -12.63 -4.20
CA LYS A 7 -38.86 -11.92 -3.91
C LYS A 7 -39.59 -12.39 -2.64
N LYS A 8 -38.92 -13.13 -1.75
CA LYS A 8 -39.48 -13.68 -0.51
C LYS A 8 -38.97 -12.95 0.73
N ASN A 9 -37.66 -12.70 0.77
CA ASN A 9 -36.99 -12.15 1.95
C ASN A 9 -36.78 -10.64 1.80
N PRO A 10 -36.71 -9.87 2.91
CA PRO A 10 -36.35 -8.45 2.86
C PRO A 10 -34.92 -8.28 2.32
N ALA A 11 -34.72 -7.25 1.49
CA ALA A 11 -33.40 -6.92 0.99
C ALA A 11 -32.57 -6.21 2.09
N THR A 12 -31.48 -6.83 2.50
CA THR A 12 -30.53 -6.34 3.52
C THR A 12 -29.17 -5.96 2.93
N VAL A 13 -28.90 -6.34 1.68
CA VAL A 13 -27.66 -6.06 0.96
C VAL A 13 -27.98 -5.14 -0.22
N HIS A 14 -27.19 -4.08 -0.39
CA HIS A 14 -27.37 -3.08 -1.44
C HIS A 14 -26.08 -2.93 -2.24
N VAL A 15 -26.15 -3.18 -3.54
CA VAL A 15 -25.01 -3.15 -4.46
C VAL A 15 -25.22 -2.04 -5.46
N GLN A 16 -24.23 -1.17 -5.62
CA GLN A 16 -24.23 -0.11 -6.61
C GLN A 16 -23.07 -0.35 -7.58
N GLU A 17 -23.39 -0.48 -8.86
CA GLU A 17 -22.44 -0.66 -9.94
C GLU A 17 -22.39 0.62 -10.78
N ILE A 18 -21.19 1.08 -11.11
CA ILE A 18 -20.98 2.23 -11.99
C ILE A 18 -20.17 1.74 -13.19
N VAL A 19 -20.82 1.56 -14.33
CA VAL A 19 -20.16 1.15 -15.58
C VAL A 19 -20.35 2.28 -16.58
N ASN A 20 -19.25 2.82 -17.13
CA ASN A 20 -19.27 3.92 -18.10
C ASN A 20 -20.08 5.15 -17.62
N GLY A 21 -20.09 5.41 -16.31
CA GLY A 21 -20.84 6.52 -15.70
C GLY A 21 -22.32 6.22 -15.41
N GLU A 22 -22.85 5.09 -15.88
CA GLU A 22 -24.22 4.66 -15.57
C GLU A 22 -24.26 3.94 -14.23
N LYS A 23 -25.15 4.41 -13.33
CA LYS A 23 -25.35 3.85 -12.00
C LYS A 23 -26.47 2.81 -12.04
N ARG A 24 -26.16 1.56 -11.69
CA ARG A 24 -27.14 0.48 -11.49
C ARG A 24 -27.18 0.09 -10.01
N ILE A 25 -28.37 0.10 -9.42
CA ILE A 25 -28.57 -0.23 -8.00
C ILE A 25 -29.38 -1.52 -7.91
N MET A 26 -28.87 -2.48 -7.15
CA MET A 26 -29.49 -3.78 -6.91
C MET A 26 -29.67 -4.06 -5.43
N HIS A 27 -30.76 -4.73 -5.07
CA HIS A 27 -31.15 -5.00 -3.69
C HIS A 27 -31.40 -6.50 -3.46
N PHE A 28 -30.62 -7.12 -2.58
CA PHE A 28 -30.64 -8.57 -2.33
C PHE A 28 -30.82 -8.88 -0.84
N CYS A 29 -31.37 -10.06 -0.51
CA CYS A 29 -31.29 -10.60 0.86
C CYS A 29 -29.91 -11.26 1.09
N ALA A 30 -29.52 -11.42 2.36
CA ALA A 30 -28.27 -12.06 2.75
C ALA A 30 -28.03 -13.41 2.04
N GLU A 31 -29.01 -14.32 2.06
CA GLU A 31 -28.88 -15.63 1.43
C GLU A 31 -28.66 -15.56 -0.09
N CYS A 32 -29.37 -14.67 -0.79
CA CYS A 32 -29.22 -14.53 -2.24
C CYS A 32 -27.93 -13.81 -2.62
N ALA A 33 -27.42 -12.93 -1.76
CA ALA A 33 -26.11 -12.31 -1.94
C ALA A 33 -25.00 -13.36 -1.82
N GLU A 34 -25.05 -14.23 -0.81
CA GLU A 34 -24.08 -15.32 -0.63
C GLU A 34 -24.14 -16.37 -1.75
N LYS A 35 -25.35 -16.78 -2.16
CA LYS A 35 -25.53 -17.80 -3.22
C LYS A 35 -25.17 -17.29 -4.61
N LYS A 36 -25.28 -15.98 -4.89
CA LYS A 36 -24.78 -15.41 -6.14
C LYS A 36 -23.26 -15.26 -6.04
N SER A 37 -22.57 -16.28 -6.52
CA SER A 37 -21.21 -16.24 -7.06
C SER A 37 -20.99 -15.14 -8.12
N MET A 38 -22.00 -14.35 -8.52
CA MET A 38 -21.82 -13.10 -9.26
C MET A 38 -21.13 -12.00 -8.44
N LEU A 39 -20.99 -12.17 -7.13
CA LEU A 39 -20.07 -11.37 -6.33
C LEU A 39 -18.62 -11.88 -6.44
N GLU A 40 -18.32 -13.03 -7.04
CA GLU A 40 -16.92 -13.49 -7.19
C GLU A 40 -16.06 -12.56 -8.06
N PRO A 41 -16.49 -12.07 -9.24
CA PRO A 41 -15.69 -11.13 -10.02
C PRO A 41 -15.53 -9.78 -9.31
N PHE A 42 -16.55 -9.38 -8.55
CA PHE A 42 -16.62 -8.12 -7.80
C PHE A 42 -15.74 -8.17 -6.53
N LEU A 43 -15.81 -9.25 -5.76
CA LEU A 43 -15.04 -9.47 -4.54
C LEU A 43 -13.60 -9.89 -4.82
N LYS A 44 -13.30 -10.58 -5.92
CA LYS A 44 -11.91 -10.79 -6.34
C LYS A 44 -11.24 -9.44 -6.55
N GLY A 45 -11.86 -8.51 -7.28
CA GLY A 45 -11.29 -7.16 -7.45
C GLY A 45 -11.21 -6.30 -6.17
N MET A 46 -12.05 -6.55 -5.16
CA MET A 46 -12.09 -5.76 -3.92
C MET A 46 -11.30 -6.35 -2.75
N THR A 47 -10.90 -7.62 -2.83
CA THR A 47 -10.00 -8.21 -1.85
C THR A 47 -8.56 -7.88 -2.24
N LEU A 48 -7.70 -7.61 -1.25
CA LEU A 48 -6.25 -7.47 -1.48
C LEU A 48 -5.72 -8.61 -2.36
N ALA A 49 -6.26 -9.81 -2.16
CA ALA A 49 -5.94 -10.98 -2.94
C ALA A 49 -6.20 -10.85 -4.44
N GLY A 50 -7.42 -10.51 -4.87
CA GLY A 50 -7.68 -10.41 -6.30
C GLY A 50 -7.31 -9.06 -6.90
N LEU A 51 -7.01 -8.04 -6.09
CA LEU A 51 -6.22 -6.89 -6.54
C LEU A 51 -4.82 -7.35 -6.95
N LEU A 52 -4.10 -8.06 -6.07
CA LEU A 52 -2.76 -8.59 -6.36
C LEU A 52 -2.73 -9.52 -7.59
N GLN A 53 -3.72 -10.40 -7.75
CA GLN A 53 -3.82 -11.26 -8.94
C GLN A 53 -3.95 -10.45 -10.24
N LYS A 54 -4.79 -9.42 -10.26
CA LYS A 54 -4.95 -8.56 -11.44
C LYS A 54 -3.67 -7.81 -11.80
N ILE A 55 -2.89 -7.39 -10.81
CA ILE A 55 -1.60 -6.72 -11.05
C ILE A 55 -0.60 -7.69 -11.67
N SER A 56 -0.51 -8.92 -11.16
CA SER A 56 0.36 -9.96 -11.74
C SER A 56 -0.05 -10.38 -13.15
N GLU A 57 -1.32 -10.24 -13.52
CA GLU A 57 -1.82 -10.51 -14.87
C GLU A 57 -1.51 -9.37 -15.85
N MET A 58 -1.44 -8.12 -15.38
CA MET A 58 -1.11 -6.95 -16.22
C MET A 58 0.37 -6.90 -16.65
N GLU A 59 1.28 -7.59 -15.96
CA GLU A 59 2.69 -7.68 -16.37
C GLU A 59 2.93 -8.61 -17.57
N LYS A 60 1.93 -9.38 -18.02
CA LYS A 60 2.08 -10.35 -19.13
C LYS A 60 1.79 -9.78 -20.52
N GLU A 61 1.24 -8.57 -20.61
CA GLU A 61 0.89 -7.93 -21.89
C GLU A 61 1.59 -6.57 -22.01
N GLY A 62 2.91 -6.56 -22.19
CA GLY A 62 3.62 -5.33 -22.56
C GLY A 62 5.09 -5.30 -22.19
N ALA A 63 5.93 -6.04 -22.90
CA ALA A 63 7.35 -5.72 -23.06
C ALA A 63 7.94 -6.46 -24.28
N ASP A 64 7.74 -5.88 -25.47
CA ASP A 64 8.71 -6.01 -26.56
C ASP A 64 9.90 -5.07 -26.22
N GLU A 65 11.08 -5.67 -26.11
CA GLU A 65 12.41 -5.04 -25.98
C GLU A 65 12.84 -4.35 -27.30
N PRO A 66 13.88 -3.48 -27.39
CA PRO A 66 15.24 -3.76 -26.89
C PRO A 66 16.12 -2.58 -26.43
N GLY A 67 17.11 -2.86 -25.55
CA GLY A 67 18.25 -1.95 -25.36
C GLY A 67 19.25 -2.34 -24.26
N LYS A 68 20.24 -3.17 -24.61
CA LYS A 68 21.47 -3.47 -23.84
C LYS A 68 22.39 -2.22 -23.75
N PRO A 69 23.21 -2.02 -22.69
CA PRO A 69 24.56 -2.63 -22.62
C PRO A 69 24.93 -3.13 -21.20
N GLU A 70 25.47 -4.35 -21.07
CA GLU A 70 26.90 -4.68 -20.82
C GLU A 70 27.27 -4.83 -19.33
N ASN A 71 27.70 -6.05 -18.97
CA ASN A 71 28.07 -6.55 -17.65
C ASN A 71 29.42 -5.98 -17.15
N PRO A 72 29.69 -6.09 -15.84
CA PRO A 72 30.79 -6.96 -15.40
C PRO A 72 30.43 -7.81 -14.15
N PRO A 73 31.35 -8.62 -13.61
CA PRO A 73 31.40 -10.09 -13.64
C PRO A 73 30.60 -10.79 -12.52
N PRO A 74 30.44 -12.12 -12.59
CA PRO A 74 29.56 -12.89 -11.71
C PRO A 74 30.26 -13.20 -10.40
N ASP A 75 29.68 -12.76 -9.28
CA ASP A 75 29.99 -13.35 -7.98
C ASP A 75 28.74 -14.00 -7.41
N SER A 76 28.73 -15.32 -7.56
CA SER A 76 28.16 -16.33 -6.68
C SER A 76 26.94 -15.93 -5.82
N GLY A 77 25.75 -16.27 -6.33
CA GLY A 77 24.50 -16.23 -5.57
C GLY A 77 23.42 -17.04 -6.28
N GLU A 78 23.58 -18.36 -6.25
CA GLU A 78 22.66 -19.37 -6.80
C GLU A 78 21.18 -19.01 -6.65
N ASP A 79 20.48 -19.14 -7.79
CA ASP A 79 19.07 -19.42 -7.93
C ASP A 79 18.64 -20.57 -7.00
N THR A 80 18.44 -20.26 -5.74
CA THR A 80 17.53 -21.03 -4.91
C THR A 80 16.22 -20.28 -4.92
N ALA A 81 15.29 -20.76 -5.75
CA ALA A 81 13.86 -20.60 -5.51
C ALA A 81 13.54 -21.27 -4.17
N GLN A 82 13.99 -20.67 -3.07
CA GLN A 82 13.73 -21.13 -1.73
C GLN A 82 12.23 -21.04 -1.56
N LYS A 83 11.58 -22.19 -1.49
CA LYS A 83 10.19 -22.32 -1.09
C LYS A 83 10.08 -21.69 0.29
N THR A 84 9.80 -20.39 0.33
CA THR A 84 9.66 -19.66 1.58
C THR A 84 8.34 -20.14 2.17
N VAL A 85 8.43 -20.82 3.31
CA VAL A 85 7.30 -21.37 4.03
C VAL A 85 7.27 -20.72 5.41
N CYS A 86 6.08 -20.36 5.89
CA CYS A 86 5.90 -19.84 7.23
C CYS A 86 6.21 -20.94 8.26
N PRO A 87 7.10 -20.71 9.25
CA PRO A 87 7.46 -21.73 10.23
C PRO A 87 6.31 -22.11 11.18
N ASP A 88 5.33 -21.21 11.37
CA ASP A 88 4.26 -21.39 12.36
C ASP A 88 3.02 -22.10 11.81
N CYS A 89 2.72 -21.95 10.52
CA CYS A 89 1.51 -22.51 9.91
C CYS A 89 1.76 -23.24 8.59
N SER A 90 3.02 -23.35 8.18
CA SER A 90 3.44 -24.01 6.94
C SER A 90 2.84 -23.43 5.65
N TRP A 91 2.31 -22.20 5.70
CA TRP A 91 1.82 -21.49 4.52
C TRP A 91 2.96 -21.20 3.55
N SER A 92 2.80 -21.42 2.25
CA SER A 92 3.86 -21.20 1.27
C SER A 92 3.69 -19.89 0.50
N LEU A 93 4.81 -19.38 -0.03
CA LEU A 93 4.80 -18.21 -0.92
C LEU A 93 3.93 -18.45 -2.17
N GLU A 94 3.91 -19.68 -2.71
CA GLU A 94 3.04 -20.03 -3.85
C GLU A 94 1.55 -19.95 -3.50
N GLN A 95 1.17 -20.37 -2.29
CA GLN A 95 -0.20 -20.25 -1.80
C GLN A 95 -0.57 -18.77 -1.65
N LEU A 96 0.33 -17.93 -1.15
CA LEU A 96 0.13 -16.48 -1.10
C LEU A 96 -0.06 -15.91 -2.51
N LYS A 97 0.76 -16.29 -3.50
CA LYS A 97 0.61 -15.83 -4.90
C LYS A 97 -0.74 -16.26 -5.50
N LYS A 98 -1.14 -17.51 -5.28
CA LYS A 98 -2.38 -18.07 -5.86
C LYS A 98 -3.63 -17.55 -5.18
N THR A 99 -3.62 -17.38 -3.87
CA THR A 99 -4.83 -17.05 -3.08
C THR A 99 -4.88 -15.61 -2.63
N GLY A 100 -3.73 -14.92 -2.63
CA GLY A 100 -3.55 -13.59 -2.07
C GLY A 100 -3.83 -13.49 -0.56
N ARG A 101 -3.90 -14.64 0.13
CA ARG A 101 -4.21 -14.74 1.56
C ARG A 101 -3.00 -15.22 2.35
N MET A 102 -2.99 -14.85 3.62
CA MET A 102 -2.00 -15.27 4.62
C MET A 102 -2.64 -16.25 5.60
N GLY A 103 -1.89 -17.27 6.02
CA GLY A 103 -2.38 -18.32 6.91
C GLY A 103 -2.43 -17.92 8.39
N CYS A 104 -1.43 -17.19 8.89
CA CYS A 104 -1.34 -16.73 10.28
C CYS A 104 -0.69 -15.35 10.38
N PRO A 105 -0.66 -14.69 11.56
CA PRO A 105 -0.03 -13.38 11.73
C PRO A 105 1.45 -13.33 11.35
N SER A 106 2.21 -14.39 11.65
CA SER A 106 3.64 -14.47 11.35
C SER A 106 3.95 -14.54 9.85
N CYS A 107 2.97 -14.95 9.03
CA CYS A 107 3.12 -14.93 7.57
C CYS A 107 3.44 -13.53 7.04
N TYR A 108 2.94 -12.47 7.69
CA TYR A 108 3.21 -11.10 7.26
C TYR A 108 4.70 -10.76 7.33
N ALA A 109 5.38 -11.14 8.41
CA ALA A 109 6.80 -10.91 8.58
C ALA A 109 7.63 -11.77 7.61
N VAL A 110 7.25 -13.04 7.44
CA VAL A 110 7.95 -13.98 6.55
C VAL A 110 7.88 -13.54 5.09
N PHE A 111 6.71 -13.09 4.63
CA PHE A 111 6.49 -12.70 3.24
C PHE A 111 6.65 -11.20 2.97
N LEU A 112 7.05 -10.41 3.97
CA LEU A 112 7.26 -8.96 3.86
C LEU A 112 8.17 -8.56 2.69
N PRO A 113 9.31 -9.24 2.43
CA PRO A 113 10.20 -8.86 1.33
C PRO A 113 9.51 -8.98 -0.03
N TYR A 114 8.74 -10.05 -0.23
CA TYR A 114 7.95 -10.27 -1.43
C TYR A 114 6.83 -9.22 -1.54
N LEU A 115 6.05 -9.03 -0.48
CA LEU A 115 4.95 -8.07 -0.45
C LEU A 115 5.42 -6.64 -0.74
N ARG A 116 6.60 -6.23 -0.25
CA ARG A 116 7.17 -4.91 -0.56
C ARG A 116 7.43 -4.71 -2.04
N LYS A 117 7.95 -5.74 -2.73
CA LYS A 117 8.22 -5.67 -4.17
C LYS A 117 6.92 -5.57 -4.96
N GLU A 118 5.95 -6.42 -4.65
CA GLU A 118 4.67 -6.45 -5.37
C GLU A 118 3.84 -5.19 -5.12
N LEU A 119 3.76 -4.73 -3.87
CA LEU A 119 2.97 -3.54 -3.51
C LEU A 119 3.59 -2.22 -3.99
N ALA A 120 4.89 -2.20 -4.31
CA ALA A 120 5.54 -1.00 -4.85
C ALA A 120 4.97 -0.57 -6.21
N GLY A 121 4.45 -1.52 -7.01
CA GLY A 121 3.77 -1.20 -8.28
C GLY A 121 2.35 -0.69 -8.12
N VAL A 122 1.72 -0.92 -6.97
CA VAL A 122 0.27 -0.68 -6.74
C VAL A 122 0.03 0.65 -6.05
N HIS A 123 0.92 1.01 -5.13
CA HIS A 123 0.80 2.21 -4.32
C HIS A 123 2.04 3.10 -4.51
N ARG A 124 1.82 4.43 -4.56
CA ARG A 124 2.89 5.44 -4.70
C ARG A 124 3.70 5.62 -3.40
N GLY A 125 4.15 4.51 -2.79
CA GLY A 125 4.93 4.47 -1.56
C GLY A 125 4.43 3.41 -0.57
N LEU A 126 5.30 3.03 0.38
CA LEU A 126 5.00 2.10 1.47
C LEU A 126 4.22 2.76 2.63
N HIS A 127 4.02 4.08 2.56
CA HIS A 127 3.31 4.86 3.57
C HIS A 127 2.25 5.73 2.89
N PHE A 128 1.06 5.78 3.48
CA PHE A 128 0.04 6.72 3.06
C PHE A 128 0.38 8.12 3.58
N CYS A 129 0.88 8.98 2.71
CA CYS A 129 1.27 10.36 3.04
C CYS A 129 0.11 11.37 2.95
N GLY A 130 -1.14 10.91 2.77
CA GLY A 130 -2.29 11.79 2.53
C GLY A 130 -2.45 12.20 1.07
N ARG A 131 -3.47 13.02 0.80
CA ARG A 131 -3.72 13.58 -0.53
C ARG A 131 -2.80 14.76 -0.75
N ASP A 132 -1.69 14.53 -1.47
CA ASP A 132 -0.74 15.58 -1.82
C ASP A 132 -1.18 16.26 -3.14
N PRO A 133 -1.69 17.51 -3.11
CA PRO A 133 -2.15 18.21 -4.30
C PRO A 133 -1.05 18.47 -5.34
N GLU A 134 0.24 18.25 -5.00
CA GLU A 134 1.36 18.39 -5.94
C GLU A 134 1.56 17.14 -6.83
N ARG A 135 1.10 15.95 -6.42
CA ARG A 135 1.41 14.67 -7.12
C ARG A 135 0.35 14.21 -8.14
N GLU A 136 -0.86 14.74 -8.10
CA GLU A 136 -1.92 14.49 -9.09
C GLU A 136 -1.89 15.58 -10.18
N GLY A 137 -0.85 15.55 -11.02
CA GLY A 137 -0.81 16.02 -12.43
C GLY A 137 -1.84 17.04 -12.94
N GLY A 138 -1.98 18.18 -12.28
CA GLY A 138 -2.81 19.29 -12.76
C GLY A 138 -2.13 20.62 -12.53
N ALA A 139 -1.10 20.91 -13.33
CA ALA A 139 -0.54 22.24 -13.61
C ALA A 139 -0.98 23.37 -12.66
N ARG A 140 -0.54 23.36 -11.40
CA ARG A 140 -0.53 24.56 -10.58
C ARG A 140 0.88 25.10 -10.57
N LYS A 141 0.95 26.30 -11.14
CA LYS A 141 2.13 27.15 -11.30
C LYS A 141 3.07 27.04 -10.11
N LYS A 142 4.37 27.07 -10.42
CA LYS A 142 5.50 27.38 -9.54
C LYS A 142 5.33 28.77 -8.90
N THR A 143 4.28 28.96 -8.10
CA THR A 143 4.00 30.21 -7.39
C THR A 143 3.43 29.85 -6.03
N GLY A 144 4.29 29.95 -5.02
CA GLY A 144 3.90 30.06 -3.61
C GLY A 144 3.80 28.73 -2.87
N GLN A 145 4.88 28.40 -2.14
CA GLN A 145 4.87 27.74 -0.82
C GLN A 145 3.51 27.13 -0.43
N ALA A 146 3.32 25.85 -0.72
CA ALA A 146 2.29 25.07 -0.02
C ALA A 146 2.65 25.09 1.48
N PRO A 147 1.70 25.33 2.39
CA PRO A 147 2.03 25.46 3.80
C PRO A 147 2.62 24.14 4.27
N ASP A 148 3.76 24.17 4.96
CA ASP A 148 4.34 22.98 5.58
C ASP A 148 3.27 22.30 6.42
N SER A 149 2.68 21.25 5.88
CA SER A 149 1.55 20.58 6.51
C SER A 149 2.04 19.96 7.80
N ALA A 150 1.20 19.95 8.84
CA ALA A 150 1.54 19.36 10.14
C ALA A 150 2.09 17.93 10.01
N ALA A 151 1.62 17.18 9.00
CA ALA A 151 2.14 15.86 8.65
C ALA A 151 3.62 15.87 8.21
N ARG A 152 4.02 16.78 7.30
CA ARG A 152 5.42 16.90 6.85
C ARG A 152 6.36 17.28 7.99
N ILE A 153 5.90 18.14 8.91
CA ILE A 153 6.68 18.53 10.10
C ILE A 153 6.88 17.34 11.05
N ARG A 154 5.83 16.56 11.32
CA ARG A 154 5.91 15.35 12.14
C ARG A 154 6.87 14.30 11.55
N GLU A 155 6.82 14.10 10.24
CA GLU A 155 7.74 13.18 9.55
C GLU A 155 9.20 13.66 9.66
N ARG A 156 9.45 14.96 9.45
CA ARG A 156 10.78 15.53 9.59
C ARG A 156 11.34 15.40 11.01
N ILE A 157 10.51 15.64 12.04
CA ILE A 157 10.90 15.43 13.44
C ILE A 157 11.28 13.96 13.68
N ALA A 158 10.51 13.01 13.14
CA ALA A 158 10.80 11.59 13.30
C ALA A 158 12.14 11.19 12.63
N THR A 159 12.48 11.77 11.47
CA THR A 159 13.78 11.56 10.83
C THR A 159 14.92 12.12 11.67
N LEU A 160 14.82 13.39 12.10
CA LEU A 160 15.88 14.04 12.89
C LEU A 160 16.12 13.35 14.23
N LYS A 161 15.07 12.77 14.86
CA LYS A 161 15.22 11.97 16.09
C LYS A 161 16.06 10.71 15.86
N LYS A 162 15.95 10.07 14.69
CA LYS A 162 16.79 8.92 14.33
C LYS A 162 18.23 9.35 14.11
N ASP A 163 18.43 10.43 13.35
CA ASP A 163 19.76 10.96 13.04
C ASP A 163 20.48 11.41 14.32
N MET A 164 19.78 12.10 15.22
CA MET A 164 20.31 12.51 16.52
C MET A 164 20.75 11.29 17.36
N ALA A 165 19.94 10.22 17.40
CA ALA A 165 20.30 8.99 18.09
C ALA A 165 21.52 8.30 17.46
N GLU A 166 21.73 8.46 16.16
CA GLU A 166 22.91 7.94 15.46
C GLU A 166 24.16 8.77 15.75
N SER A 167 24.08 10.10 15.73
CA SER A 167 25.19 10.98 16.11
C SER A 167 25.64 10.75 17.56
N ILE A 168 24.71 10.49 18.49
CA ILE A 168 25.07 10.11 19.88
C ILE A 168 25.84 8.78 19.90
N ARG A 169 25.44 7.78 19.10
CA ARG A 169 26.17 6.50 19.02
C ARG A 169 27.58 6.65 18.44
N ARG A 170 27.78 7.65 17.58
CA ARG A 170 29.08 7.97 16.96
C ARG A 170 29.91 8.97 17.76
N GLU A 171 29.45 9.35 18.96
CA GLU A 171 30.09 10.35 19.83
C GLU A 171 30.20 11.75 19.20
N GLU A 172 29.37 12.04 18.19
CA GLU A 172 29.27 13.33 17.52
C GLU A 172 28.32 14.26 18.30
N TYR A 173 28.72 14.67 19.50
CA TYR A 173 27.83 15.39 20.42
C TYR A 173 27.44 16.80 19.95
N GLU A 174 28.30 17.47 19.20
CA GLU A 174 27.99 18.78 18.60
C GLU A 174 26.86 18.66 17.59
N LEU A 175 26.95 17.68 16.67
CA LEU A 175 25.89 17.41 15.70
C LEU A 175 24.59 16.97 16.38
N ALA A 176 24.69 16.16 17.45
CA ALA A 176 23.52 15.79 18.24
C ALA A 176 22.83 17.00 18.90
N ALA A 177 23.61 18.00 19.36
CA ALA A 177 23.07 19.23 19.92
C ALA A 177 22.36 20.08 18.86
N ASP A 178 22.96 20.23 17.67
CA ASP A 178 22.34 20.95 16.55
C ASP A 178 21.02 20.30 16.11
N LEU A 179 21.00 18.96 15.99
CA LEU A 179 19.81 18.20 15.63
C LEU A 179 18.71 18.32 16.69
N ARG A 180 19.07 18.32 17.99
CA ARG A 180 18.13 18.55 19.09
C ARG A 180 17.48 19.92 18.99
N ASP A 181 18.26 20.96 18.70
CA ASP A 181 17.76 22.33 18.62
C ASP A 181 16.84 22.50 17.38
N GLN A 182 17.18 21.85 16.25
CA GLN A 182 16.31 21.77 15.07
C GLN A 182 14.99 21.05 15.35
N ILE A 183 15.01 19.93 16.09
CA ILE A 183 13.80 19.22 16.53
C ILE A 183 12.93 20.15 17.37
N GLY A 184 13.52 20.86 18.32
CA GLY A 184 12.78 21.79 19.19
C GLY A 184 12.14 22.95 18.42
N ALA A 185 12.79 23.47 17.38
CA ALA A 185 12.21 24.49 16.51
C ALA A 185 11.00 23.96 15.73
N LEU A 186 11.12 22.75 15.16
CA LEU A 186 10.03 22.11 14.42
C LEU A 186 8.85 21.75 15.32
N GLU A 187 9.10 21.24 16.54
CA GLU A 187 8.05 20.92 17.51
C GLU A 187 7.27 22.17 17.95
N ARG A 188 7.94 23.32 18.12
CA ARG A 188 7.26 24.60 18.36
C ARG A 188 6.36 25.00 17.20
N SER A 189 6.89 24.95 15.97
CA SER A 189 6.12 25.29 14.77
C SER A 189 4.91 24.37 14.55
N LEU A 190 5.01 23.10 14.95
CA LEU A 190 3.90 22.16 14.93
C LEU A 190 2.82 22.55 15.95
N SER A 191 3.24 22.88 17.18
CA SER A 191 2.30 23.27 18.24
C SER A 191 1.54 24.55 17.92
N GLU A 192 2.18 25.52 17.25
CA GLU A 192 1.55 26.78 16.83
C GLU A 192 0.50 26.53 15.74
N LYS A 193 0.78 25.59 14.82
CA LYS A 193 -0.14 25.20 13.74
C LYS A 193 -1.30 24.34 14.20
N GLU A 194 -1.12 23.52 15.23
CA GLU A 194 -2.20 22.70 15.80
C GLU A 194 -3.18 23.52 16.67
N ARG A 195 -2.76 24.72 17.10
CA ARG A 195 -3.58 25.66 17.87
C ARG A 195 -4.36 26.67 17.01
N ALA A 196 -4.01 26.80 15.73
CA ALA A 196 -4.63 27.71 14.76
C ALA A 196 -5.73 27.00 13.96
#